data_AF-A0A7T9DKP8-F1
#
_entry.id   AF-A0A7T9DKP8-F1
#
_cell.length_a   1.000
_cell.length_b   1.000
_cell.length_c   1.000
_cell.angle_alpha   90.00
_cell.angle_beta   90.00
_cell.angle_gamma   90.00
#
_symmetry.space_group_name_H-M   'P 1'
#
loop_
_entity.id
_entity.type
_entity.pdbx_description
1 polymer ?
#
loop_
_entity_poly.entity_id
_entity_poly.type
_entity_poly.pdbx_seq_one_letter_code
_entity_poly.pdbx_strand_id
1 'polypeptide(L)'
;MQKKSTSMGVRGQSFEAFRVLIAMVIALGILVIILGVINYFDTLRQNVSYDTLNSSWKSAYDSPNGKVIRVPGLFFSKDTRFSRTQFARQVSLDKDCIAFDADTTLGYSFDQDAVVVTNSTIGAIYLQCSTENIVGAPGSNCNAYCLLSFGKPIPTP
;
A
#
# COMPACT_ATOMS: atom_id res chain seq x y z
N MET A 1 50.77 31.32 -58.04
CA MET A 1 50.26 30.13 -57.30
C MET A 1 49.76 30.59 -55.93
N GLN A 2 48.46 30.86 -55.79
CA GLN A 2 47.84 31.23 -54.52
C GLN A 2 47.19 30.00 -53.87
N LYS A 3 47.70 29.56 -52.72
CA LYS A 3 47.03 28.59 -51.85
C LYS A 3 45.90 29.31 -51.11
N LYS A 4 44.66 29.02 -51.49
CA LYS A 4 43.45 29.44 -50.79
C LYS A 4 43.32 28.60 -49.52
N SER A 5 43.57 29.22 -48.37
CA SER A 5 43.35 28.62 -47.06
C SER A 5 41.85 28.63 -46.74
N THR A 6 41.22 27.45 -46.70
CA THR A 6 39.88 27.25 -46.12
C THR A 6 40.03 26.76 -44.69
N SER A 7 40.13 27.70 -43.76
CA SER A 7 39.94 27.47 -42.33
C SER A 7 38.79 28.36 -41.87
N MET A 8 37.55 27.89 -41.99
CA MET A 8 36.38 28.48 -41.34
C MET A 8 35.25 27.45 -41.34
N GLY A 9 35.16 26.65 -40.27
CA GLY A 9 34.10 25.63 -40.15
C GLY A 9 33.86 25.06 -38.76
N VAL A 10 34.57 25.52 -37.71
CA VAL A 10 34.55 24.84 -36.39
C VAL A 10 33.74 25.59 -35.32
N ARG A 11 33.40 26.88 -35.53
CA ARG A 11 32.72 27.70 -34.49
C ARG A 11 31.18 27.63 -34.50
N GLY A 12 30.56 27.07 -35.54
CA GLY A 12 29.10 26.91 -35.64
C GLY A 12 28.57 25.60 -35.04
N GLN A 13 29.28 24.48 -35.25
CA GLN A 13 28.86 23.15 -34.77
C GLN A 13 28.90 23.01 -33.23
N SER A 14 29.83 23.69 -32.56
CA SER A 14 29.93 23.62 -31.10
C SER A 14 28.74 24.26 -30.38
N PHE A 15 28.09 25.25 -31.01
CA PHE A 15 26.96 25.97 -30.41
C PHE A 15 25.66 25.19 -30.49
N GLU A 16 25.44 24.42 -31.56
CA GLU A 16 24.29 23.51 -31.66
C GLU A 16 24.40 22.36 -30.64
N ALA A 17 25.58 21.74 -30.53
CA ALA A 17 25.82 20.68 -29.54
C ALA A 17 25.54 21.16 -28.10
N PHE A 18 25.95 22.39 -27.76
CA PHE A 18 25.70 22.97 -26.44
C PHE A 18 24.20 23.24 -26.18
N ARG A 19 23.46 23.71 -27.19
CA ARG A 19 21.99 23.91 -27.08
C ARG A 19 21.25 22.59 -26.90
N VAL A 20 21.64 21.54 -27.62
CA VAL A 20 21.06 20.20 -27.47
C VAL A 20 21.35 19.64 -26.07
N LEU A 21 22.55 19.83 -25.54
CA LEU A 21 22.93 19.42 -24.18
C LEU A 21 22.07 20.12 -23.11
N ILE A 22 21.89 21.44 -23.22
CA ILE A 22 21.02 22.20 -22.30
C ILE A 22 19.58 21.68 -22.38
N ALA A 23 19.06 21.45 -23.59
CA ALA A 23 17.71 20.92 -23.78
C ALA A 23 17.54 19.53 -23.15
N MET A 24 18.55 18.64 -23.26
CA MET A 24 18.56 17.35 -22.60
C MET A 24 18.56 17.47 -21.07
N VAL A 25 19.38 18.36 -20.51
CA VAL A 25 19.43 18.57 -19.05
C VAL A 25 18.09 19.08 -18.52
N ILE A 26 17.46 20.03 -19.22
CA ILE A 26 16.13 20.53 -18.87
C ILE A 26 15.09 19.40 -18.96
N ALA A 27 15.11 18.60 -20.04
CA ALA A 27 14.19 17.49 -20.21
C ALA A 27 14.36 16.41 -19.12
N LEU A 28 15.60 16.09 -18.76
CA LEU A 28 15.90 15.19 -17.64
C LEU A 28 15.41 15.76 -16.30
N GLY A 29 15.59 17.06 -16.07
CA GLY A 29 15.07 17.74 -14.88
C GLY A 29 13.56 17.61 -14.77
N ILE A 30 12.83 17.82 -15.86
CA ILE A 30 11.36 17.66 -15.92
C ILE A 30 10.98 16.19 -15.63
N LEU A 31 11.69 15.23 -16.21
CA LEU A 31 11.42 13.80 -15.97
C LEU A 31 11.58 13.43 -14.49
N VAL A 32 12.64 13.91 -13.83
CA VAL A 32 12.86 13.66 -12.40
C VAL A 32 11.74 14.25 -11.55
N ILE A 33 11.26 15.46 -11.89
CA ILE A 33 10.13 16.09 -11.20
C ILE A 33 8.87 15.23 -11.35
N ILE A 34 8.56 14.76 -12.56
CA ILE A 34 7.39 13.90 -12.83
C ILE A 34 7.47 12.61 -12.01
N LEU A 35 8.62 11.93 -12.03
CA LEU A 35 8.82 10.70 -11.24
C LEU A 35 8.69 10.96 -9.74
N GLY A 36 9.20 12.10 -9.26
CA GLY A 36 9.07 12.52 -7.87
C GLY A 36 7.61 12.71 -7.46
N VAL A 37 6.80 13.35 -8.31
CA VAL A 37 5.37 13.57 -8.07
C VAL A 37 4.60 12.25 -8.05
N ILE A 38 4.87 11.33 -8.97
CA ILE A 38 4.22 10.00 -9.00
C ILE A 38 4.50 9.24 -7.70
N ASN A 39 5.76 9.15 -7.30
CA ASN A 39 6.15 8.44 -6.07
C ASN A 39 5.55 9.09 -4.80
N TYR A 40 5.42 10.42 -4.79
CA TYR A 40 4.77 11.15 -3.71
C TYR A 40 3.29 10.77 -3.58
N PHE A 41 2.55 10.70 -4.70
CA PHE A 41 1.14 10.30 -4.67
C PHE A 41 0.94 8.85 -4.25
N ASP A 42 1.81 7.93 -4.69
CA ASP A 42 1.74 6.53 -4.27
C ASP A 42 1.96 6.38 -2.75
N THR A 43 2.95 7.10 -2.21
CA THR A 43 3.23 7.13 -0.77
C THR A 43 2.04 7.71 0.01
N LEU A 44 1.47 8.83 -0.46
CA LEU A 44 0.33 9.46 0.18
C LEU A 44 -0.89 8.53 0.21
N ARG A 45 -1.17 7.86 -0.91
CA ARG A 45 -2.27 6.90 -1.02
C ARG A 45 -2.11 5.72 -0.07
N GLN A 46 -0.88 5.22 0.05
CA GLN A 46 -0.57 4.14 0.98
C GLN A 46 -0.77 4.57 2.43
N ASN A 47 -0.30 5.76 2.82
CA ASN A 47 -0.49 6.31 4.16
C ASN A 47 -1.97 6.48 4.51
N VAL A 48 -2.76 7.09 3.62
CA VAL A 48 -4.21 7.25 3.82
C VAL A 48 -4.91 5.89 3.97
N SER A 49 -4.47 4.88 3.22
CA SER A 49 -5.02 3.52 3.32
C SER A 49 -4.71 2.89 4.68
N TYR A 50 -3.47 3.03 5.18
CA TYR A 50 -3.09 2.56 6.51
C TYR A 50 -3.83 3.30 7.63
N ASP A 51 -3.96 4.61 7.54
CA ASP A 51 -4.68 5.40 8.54
C ASP A 51 -6.17 5.04 8.57
N THR A 52 -6.77 4.84 7.41
CA THR A 52 -8.16 4.40 7.29
C THR A 52 -8.36 3.00 7.86
N LEU A 53 -7.44 2.07 7.58
CA LEU A 53 -7.47 0.72 8.14
C LEU A 53 -7.30 0.74 9.65
N ASN A 54 -6.31 1.46 10.16
CA ASN A 54 -6.00 1.54 11.58
C ASN A 54 -7.13 2.20 12.39
N SER A 55 -7.73 3.26 11.86
CA SER A 55 -8.89 3.92 12.48
C SER A 55 -10.12 3.03 12.46
N SER A 56 -10.38 2.33 11.35
CA SER A 56 -11.49 1.38 11.25
C SER A 56 -11.29 0.16 12.15
N TRP A 57 -10.06 -0.34 12.27
CA TRP A 57 -9.68 -1.40 13.20
C TRP A 57 -9.95 -1.00 14.65
N LYS A 58 -9.45 0.18 15.05
CA LYS A 58 -9.69 0.70 16.39
C LYS A 58 -11.19 0.88 16.67
N SER A 59 -11.93 1.42 15.71
CA SER A 59 -13.40 1.57 15.81
C SER A 59 -14.13 0.24 15.96
N ALA A 60 -13.73 -0.78 15.18
CA ALA A 60 -14.29 -2.14 15.29
C ALA A 60 -14.04 -2.73 16.69
N TYR A 61 -12.84 -2.55 17.23
CA TYR A 61 -12.47 -3.02 18.56
C TYR A 61 -13.17 -2.24 19.68
N ASP A 62 -13.24 -0.92 19.59
CA ASP A 62 -13.87 -0.05 20.58
C ASP A 62 -15.40 -0.27 20.64
N SER A 63 -15.99 -0.89 19.61
CA SER A 63 -17.42 -1.27 19.54
C SER A 63 -17.60 -2.73 19.11
N PRO A 64 -17.29 -3.71 19.97
CA PRO A 64 -17.30 -5.14 19.64
C PRO A 64 -18.73 -5.70 19.67
N ASN A 65 -19.57 -5.27 18.74
CA ASN A 65 -21.00 -5.59 18.64
C ASN A 65 -21.31 -6.70 17.60
N GLY A 66 -20.28 -7.34 17.05
CA GLY A 66 -20.42 -8.37 16.01
C GLY A 66 -20.80 -7.83 14.63
N LYS A 67 -20.91 -6.51 14.44
CA LYS A 67 -21.28 -5.92 13.15
C LYS A 67 -20.06 -5.89 12.22
N VAL A 68 -20.27 -6.31 10.97
CA VAL A 68 -19.22 -6.26 9.95
C VAL A 68 -19.05 -4.83 9.44
N ILE A 69 -17.84 -4.29 9.59
CA ILE A 69 -17.42 -3.00 9.05
C ILE A 69 -16.64 -3.26 7.76
N ARG A 70 -17.15 -2.74 6.64
CA ARG A 70 -16.46 -2.80 5.35
C ARG A 70 -15.65 -1.53 5.15
N VAL A 71 -14.35 -1.68 4.92
CA VAL A 71 -13.41 -0.59 4.62
C VAL A 71 -12.99 -0.69 3.15
N PRO A 72 -13.67 0.02 2.24
CA PRO A 72 -13.39 -0.07 0.80
C PRO A 72 -12.21 0.83 0.39
N GLY A 73 -11.65 0.53 -0.79
CA GLY A 73 -10.73 1.45 -1.49
C GLY A 73 -9.33 1.52 -0.89
N LEU A 74 -8.94 0.54 -0.09
CA LEU A 74 -7.61 0.47 0.52
C LEU A 74 -6.60 0.03 -0.54
N PHE A 75 -5.52 0.79 -0.66
CA PHE A 75 -4.40 0.48 -1.53
C PHE A 75 -3.32 -0.26 -0.74
N PHE A 76 -2.91 -1.41 -1.26
CA PHE A 76 -1.81 -2.19 -0.71
C PHE A 76 -0.74 -2.38 -1.76
N SER A 77 0.48 -2.02 -1.41
CA SER A 77 1.65 -2.26 -2.25
C SER A 77 2.04 -3.75 -2.18
N LYS A 78 2.63 -4.26 -3.26
CA LYS A 78 3.26 -5.57 -3.27
C LYS A 78 4.22 -5.74 -2.07
N ASP A 79 4.27 -6.95 -1.54
CA ASP A 79 5.08 -7.39 -0.39
C ASP A 79 4.71 -6.71 0.94
N THR A 80 3.58 -6.00 0.99
CA THR A 80 3.02 -5.51 2.26
C THR A 80 2.62 -6.68 3.14
N ARG A 81 3.02 -6.65 4.41
CA ARG A 81 2.73 -7.70 5.40
C ARG A 81 1.90 -7.15 6.55
N PHE A 82 0.78 -7.80 6.81
CA PHE A 82 -0.13 -7.50 7.93
C PHE A 82 0.00 -8.62 8.95
N SER A 83 0.55 -8.34 10.13
CA SER A 83 0.73 -9.36 11.19
C SER A 83 -0.30 -9.22 12.29
N ARG A 84 -0.77 -10.34 12.86
CA ARG A 84 -1.70 -10.33 14.00
C ARG A 84 -1.14 -9.54 15.17
N THR A 85 0.16 -9.67 15.42
CA THR A 85 0.89 -8.95 16.47
C THR A 85 0.80 -7.43 16.32
N GLN A 86 0.82 -6.90 15.10
CA GLN A 86 0.70 -5.45 14.87
C GLN A 86 -0.68 -4.93 15.29
N PHE A 87 -1.74 -5.61 14.87
CA PHE A 87 -3.11 -5.25 15.22
C PHE A 87 -3.39 -5.46 16.71
N ALA A 88 -2.91 -6.56 17.29
CA ALA A 88 -2.96 -6.87 18.71
C ALA A 88 -2.37 -5.75 19.58
N ARG A 89 -1.16 -5.29 19.24
CA ARG A 89 -0.48 -4.21 19.97
C ARG A 89 -1.24 -2.89 19.92
N GLN A 90 -1.93 -2.59 18.84
CA GLN A 90 -2.65 -1.32 18.68
C GLN A 90 -3.84 -1.19 19.65
N VAL A 91 -4.48 -2.30 20.01
CA VAL A 91 -5.67 -2.34 20.87
C VAL A 91 -5.43 -3.05 22.21
N SER A 92 -4.19 -3.43 22.50
CA SER A 92 -3.81 -4.21 23.70
C SER A 92 -4.59 -5.52 23.84
N LEU A 93 -4.86 -6.20 22.72
CA LEU A 93 -5.50 -7.50 22.66
C LEU A 93 -4.45 -8.60 22.48
N ASP A 94 -4.74 -9.83 22.90
CA ASP A 94 -3.88 -10.96 22.57
C ASP A 94 -3.93 -11.25 21.06
N LYS A 95 -2.78 -11.60 20.47
CA LYS A 95 -2.70 -12.00 19.06
C LYS A 95 -3.56 -13.23 18.78
N ASP A 96 -3.74 -14.09 19.79
CA ASP A 96 -4.53 -15.31 19.71
C ASP A 96 -6.03 -15.04 19.78
N CYS A 97 -6.47 -13.77 19.87
CA CYS A 97 -7.87 -13.35 19.77
C CYS A 97 -8.20 -12.73 18.40
N ILE A 98 -7.21 -12.67 17.50
CA ILE A 98 -7.31 -12.07 16.18
C ILE A 98 -7.16 -13.17 15.13
N ALA A 99 -8.20 -13.33 14.31
CA ALA A 99 -8.16 -14.17 13.13
C ALA A 99 -7.99 -13.33 11.86
N PHE A 100 -7.30 -13.90 10.89
CA PHE A 100 -7.23 -13.36 9.54
C PHE A 100 -7.89 -14.32 8.56
N ASP A 101 -8.74 -13.80 7.68
CA ASP A 101 -9.24 -14.46 6.47
C ASP A 101 -8.82 -13.63 5.24
N ALA A 102 -8.68 -14.24 4.07
CA ALA A 102 -8.24 -13.55 2.87
C ALA A 102 -8.66 -14.30 1.61
N ASP A 103 -9.01 -13.55 0.58
CA ASP A 103 -9.22 -14.11 -0.75
C ASP A 103 -7.88 -14.32 -1.47
N THR A 104 -7.41 -15.56 -1.50
CA THR A 104 -6.14 -15.88 -2.17
C THR A 104 -6.15 -15.60 -3.67
N THR A 105 -7.34 -15.51 -4.30
CA THR A 105 -7.47 -15.19 -5.73
C THR A 105 -7.19 -13.72 -6.04
N LEU A 106 -7.32 -12.84 -5.03
CA LEU A 106 -7.12 -11.38 -5.17
C LEU A 106 -5.68 -10.93 -4.85
N GLY A 107 -4.74 -11.87 -4.76
CA GLY A 107 -3.33 -11.55 -4.52
C GLY A 107 -2.97 -11.42 -3.03
N TYR A 108 -3.69 -12.13 -2.16
CA TYR A 108 -3.32 -12.27 -0.75
C TYR A 108 -2.77 -13.68 -0.48
N SER A 109 -1.76 -13.79 0.37
CA SER A 109 -1.19 -15.06 0.80
C SER A 109 -1.12 -15.10 2.32
N PHE A 110 -1.32 -16.27 2.90
CA PHE A 110 -1.17 -16.48 4.33
C PHE A 110 0.22 -16.99 4.66
N ASP A 111 0.86 -16.32 5.60
CA ASP A 111 2.09 -16.77 6.24
C ASP A 111 1.88 -16.83 7.75
N GLN A 112 1.34 -17.96 8.22
CA GLN A 112 1.08 -18.31 9.62
C GLN A 112 0.36 -17.21 10.44
N ASP A 113 1.12 -16.23 10.92
CA ASP A 113 0.68 -15.09 11.73
C ASP A 113 0.42 -13.81 10.92
N ALA A 114 0.58 -13.84 9.59
CA ALA A 114 0.48 -12.68 8.72
C ALA A 114 -0.26 -12.94 7.40
N VAL A 115 -0.87 -11.89 6.87
CA VAL A 115 -1.32 -11.81 5.47
C VAL A 115 -0.30 -11.01 4.68
N VAL A 116 0.17 -11.58 3.57
CA VAL A 116 1.14 -10.97 2.66
C VAL A 116 0.43 -10.64 1.35
N VAL A 117 0.60 -9.41 0.89
CA VAL A 117 0.07 -8.93 -0.38
C VAL A 117 1.07 -9.31 -1.49
N THR A 118 0.69 -10.21 -2.39
CA THR A 118 1.59 -10.72 -3.44
C THR A 118 1.68 -9.80 -4.65
N ASN A 119 0.64 -9.00 -4.91
CA ASN A 119 0.56 -8.02 -5.99
C ASN A 119 -0.06 -6.72 -5.49
N SER A 120 0.41 -5.57 -5.99
CA SER A 120 -0.20 -4.28 -5.66
C SER A 120 -1.67 -4.27 -6.08
N THR A 121 -2.57 -4.03 -5.13
CA THR A 121 -4.01 -4.18 -5.32
C THR A 121 -4.80 -3.11 -4.57
N ILE A 122 -5.99 -2.82 -5.09
CA ILE A 122 -6.97 -1.98 -4.41
C ILE A 122 -8.08 -2.91 -3.94
N GLY A 123 -8.22 -3.04 -2.62
CA GLY A 123 -9.11 -4.00 -2.00
C GLY A 123 -10.09 -3.37 -1.03
N ALA A 124 -10.99 -4.21 -0.53
CA ALA A 124 -11.73 -3.92 0.68
C ALA A 124 -11.26 -4.86 1.78
N ILE A 125 -11.18 -4.35 3.00
CA ILE A 125 -11.02 -5.17 4.21
C ILE A 125 -12.36 -5.17 4.96
N TYR A 126 -12.74 -6.33 5.45
CA TYR A 126 -13.90 -6.53 6.30
C TYR A 126 -13.42 -6.80 7.72
N LEU A 127 -13.94 -6.05 8.67
CA LEU A 127 -13.58 -6.13 10.07
C LEU A 127 -14.82 -6.53 10.87
N GLN A 128 -14.68 -7.49 11.77
CA GLN A 128 -15.74 -7.87 12.69
C GLN A 128 -15.11 -8.13 14.05
N CYS A 129 -15.58 -7.44 15.09
CA CYS A 129 -15.20 -7.72 16.47
C CYS A 129 -16.45 -7.95 17.31
N SER A 130 -16.40 -8.89 18.25
CA SER A 130 -17.50 -9.23 19.16
C SER A 130 -16.95 -9.67 20.51
N THR A 131 -17.69 -9.42 21.59
CA THR A 131 -17.43 -10.06 22.89
C THR A 131 -17.89 -11.52 22.92
N GLU A 132 -18.77 -11.90 21.98
CA GLU A 132 -19.19 -13.28 21.78
C GLU A 132 -18.29 -13.98 20.75
N ASN A 133 -18.19 -15.30 20.84
CA ASN A 133 -17.36 -16.08 19.93
C ASN A 133 -17.89 -15.95 18.49
N ILE A 134 -17.06 -15.45 17.58
CA ILE A 134 -17.40 -15.27 16.16
C ILE A 134 -16.88 -16.44 15.32
N VAL A 135 -17.65 -16.82 14.30
CA VAL A 135 -17.27 -17.89 13.37
C VAL A 135 -15.96 -17.52 12.67
N GLY A 136 -14.93 -18.35 12.86
CA GLY A 136 -13.60 -18.14 12.31
C GLY A 136 -12.61 -17.43 13.23
N ALA A 137 -13.03 -16.95 14.41
CA ALA A 137 -12.09 -16.54 15.46
C ALA A 137 -11.60 -17.74 16.29
N PRO A 138 -10.34 -17.72 16.76
CA PRO A 138 -9.80 -18.74 17.67
C PRO A 138 -10.60 -18.81 18.97
N GLY A 139 -10.90 -20.03 19.43
CA GLY A 139 -11.74 -20.33 20.60
C GLY A 139 -11.06 -20.17 21.97
N SER A 140 -10.13 -19.24 22.11
CA SER A 140 -9.43 -18.91 23.37
C SER A 140 -10.28 -18.02 24.27
N ASN A 141 -9.97 -17.92 25.58
CA ASN A 141 -10.66 -17.05 26.53
C ASN A 141 -10.30 -15.57 26.27
N CYS A 142 -10.94 -14.96 25.27
CA CYS A 142 -10.69 -13.59 24.84
C CYS A 142 -11.76 -12.65 25.38
N ASN A 143 -11.37 -11.43 25.77
CA ASN A 143 -12.32 -10.38 26.13
C ASN A 143 -13.10 -9.88 24.91
N ALA A 144 -12.48 -9.93 23.74
CA ALA A 144 -13.09 -9.66 22.44
C ALA A 144 -12.42 -10.53 21.38
N TYR A 145 -13.22 -11.07 20.48
CA TYR A 145 -12.79 -11.83 19.31
C TYR A 145 -12.88 -10.93 18.09
N CYS A 146 -11.82 -10.91 17.27
CA CYS A 146 -11.79 -10.08 16.08
C CYS A 146 -11.37 -10.88 14.85
N LEU A 147 -12.04 -10.66 13.73
CA LEU A 147 -11.76 -11.22 12.42
C LEU A 147 -11.49 -10.08 11.43
N LEU A 148 -10.34 -10.13 10.76
CA LEU A 148 -10.02 -9.25 9.65
C LEU A 148 -9.97 -10.10 8.38
N SER A 149 -10.82 -9.77 7.42
CA SER A 149 -10.90 -10.48 6.14
C SER A 149 -10.46 -9.58 4.98
N PHE A 150 -9.47 -10.02 4.21
CA PHE A 150 -8.89 -9.28 3.09
C PHE A 150 -9.53 -9.69 1.77
N GLY A 151 -10.25 -8.79 1.12
CA GLY A 151 -10.86 -9.03 -0.19
C GLY A 151 -12.09 -9.96 -0.19
N LYS A 152 -12.38 -10.64 0.92
CA LYS A 152 -13.49 -11.58 1.06
C LYS A 152 -14.53 -11.06 2.06
N PRO A 153 -15.81 -10.97 1.70
CA PRO A 153 -16.85 -10.57 2.65
C PRO A 153 -16.99 -11.61 3.77
N ILE A 154 -17.10 -11.14 5.00
CA ILE A 154 -17.40 -12.00 6.16
C ILE A 154 -18.90 -12.34 6.10
N PRO A 155 -19.28 -13.63 6.09
CA PRO A 155 -20.69 -14.01 6.14
C PRO A 155 -21.30 -13.52 7.45
N THR A 156 -22.32 -12.66 7.35
CA THR A 156 -23.14 -12.29 8.50
C THR A 156 -24.04 -13.49 8.86
N PRO A 157 -24.19 -13.80 10.17
CA PRO A 157 -25.19 -14.78 10.60
C PRO A 157 -26.62 -14.37 10.23
#